data_AF-A0A3L7T4J7-F1
#
_entry.id   AF-A0A3L7T4J7-F1
#
_cell.length_a   1.000
_cell.length_b   1.000
_cell.length_c   1.000
_cell.angle_alpha   90.00
_cell.angle_beta   90.00
_cell.angle_gamma   90.00
#
_symmetry.space_group_name_H-M   'P 1'
#
loop_
_entity.id
_entity.type
_entity.pdbx_description
1 polymer ?
#
loop_
_entity_poly.entity_id
_entity_poly.type
_entity_poly.pdbx_seq_one_letter_code
_entity_poly.pdbx_strand_id
1 'polypeptide(L)'
;MILFTSDLMFGSKVLGAAKFAGLRGQGIRNRASLAQHAPGASHFFLDLETELTEGESPEELLDAALGHPHMRVFAFAGHLQADRLRAAQAKIAPFGAKHEVHSRGSLSTRLVAILPPVVPAVPVAPVVPAAGGSS
;
A
#
# COMPACT_ATOMS: atom_id res chain seq x y z
N MET A 1 12.42 17.29 -13.77
CA MET A 1 12.68 16.11 -14.61
C MET A 1 13.50 15.14 -13.80
N ILE A 2 12.93 14.01 -13.37
CA ILE A 2 13.66 13.00 -12.60
C ILE A 2 13.78 11.79 -13.52
N LEU A 3 14.99 11.58 -14.05
CA LEU A 3 15.38 10.37 -14.78
C LEU A 3 15.42 9.21 -13.79
N PHE A 4 14.70 8.13 -14.09
CA PHE A 4 14.66 6.90 -13.31
C PHE A 4 15.53 5.84 -13.98
N THR A 5 16.53 5.35 -13.27
CA THR A 5 17.22 4.11 -13.59
C THR A 5 16.76 3.00 -12.61
N SER A 6 16.14 1.99 -13.22
CA SER A 6 16.23 0.54 -13.00
C SER A 6 15.87 -0.10 -11.63
N ASP A 7 14.69 -0.74 -11.65
CA ASP A 7 14.28 -2.07 -11.13
C ASP A 7 14.40 -2.50 -9.66
N LEU A 8 15.12 -1.84 -8.74
CA LEU A 8 15.16 -2.25 -7.31
C LEU A 8 14.46 -1.28 -6.33
N MET A 9 14.05 -0.12 -6.84
CA MET A 9 13.59 1.02 -6.05
C MET A 9 12.06 1.22 -6.04
N PHE A 10 11.29 0.44 -6.80
CA PHE A 10 9.87 0.75 -7.01
C PHE A 10 9.01 0.44 -5.78
N GLY A 11 9.15 -0.76 -5.19
CA GLY A 11 8.46 -1.12 -3.95
C GLY A 11 8.85 -0.20 -2.79
N SER A 12 10.14 0.11 -2.62
CA SER A 12 10.64 0.95 -1.53
C SER A 12 10.29 2.44 -1.68
N LYS A 13 10.20 2.99 -2.90
CA LYS A 13 9.78 4.38 -3.13
C LYS A 13 8.26 4.57 -3.06
N VAL A 14 7.47 3.62 -3.55
CA VAL A 14 6.00 3.64 -3.37
C VAL A 14 5.65 3.57 -1.88
N LEU A 15 6.31 2.68 -1.14
CA LEU A 15 6.10 2.55 0.32
C LEU A 15 6.74 3.69 1.12
N GLY A 16 7.88 4.22 0.67
CA GLY A 16 8.52 5.39 1.26
C GLY A 16 7.67 6.64 1.10
N ALA A 17 7.13 6.90 -0.09
CA ALA A 17 6.16 7.96 -0.34
C ALA A 17 4.86 7.72 0.44
N ALA A 18 4.43 6.46 0.60
CA ALA A 18 3.28 6.13 1.42
C ALA A 18 3.48 6.50 2.90
N LYS A 19 4.63 6.12 3.46
CA LYS A 19 4.99 6.42 4.84
C LYS A 19 5.09 7.93 5.13
N PHE A 20 5.60 8.72 4.18
CA PHE A 20 5.70 10.18 4.33
C PHE A 20 4.36 10.94 4.27
N ALA A 21 3.31 10.34 3.68
CA ALA A 21 1.98 10.96 3.57
C ALA A 21 0.97 10.44 4.63
N GLY A 22 1.45 9.80 5.71
CA GLY A 22 0.60 9.27 6.79
C GLY A 22 -0.27 8.08 6.35
N LEU A 23 0.16 7.33 5.32
CA LEU A 23 -0.72 6.41 4.62
C LEU A 23 -0.93 5.08 5.34
N ARG A 24 -2.16 4.58 5.23
CA ARG A 24 -2.65 3.30 5.74
C ARG A 24 -2.11 2.07 4.97
N GLY A 25 -0.94 2.18 4.35
CA GLY A 25 -0.39 1.19 3.44
C GLY A 25 0.87 0.53 3.98
N GLN A 26 0.99 -0.79 3.84
CA GLN A 26 2.16 -1.54 4.29
C GLN A 26 2.67 -2.49 3.22
N GLY A 27 3.97 -2.44 2.96
CA GLY A 27 4.64 -3.44 2.13
C GLY A 27 4.95 -4.68 2.93
N ILE A 28 4.63 -5.84 2.36
CA ILE A 28 4.90 -7.13 2.98
C ILE A 28 5.95 -7.89 2.17
N ARG A 29 6.89 -8.51 2.88
CA ARG A 29 8.01 -9.28 2.28
C ARG A 29 8.27 -10.62 2.97
N ASN A 30 7.53 -10.90 4.05
CA ASN A 30 7.57 -12.15 4.83
C ASN A 30 6.39 -12.18 5.82
N ARG A 31 6.17 -13.32 6.47
CA ARG A 31 5.12 -13.47 7.49
C ARG A 31 5.28 -12.58 8.70
N ALA A 32 6.52 -12.27 9.12
CA ALA A 32 6.74 -11.37 10.25
C ALA A 32 6.12 -9.98 9.97
N SER A 33 6.31 -9.46 8.76
CA SER A 33 5.71 -8.19 8.33
C SER A 33 4.18 -8.26 8.26
N LEU A 34 3.59 -9.40 7.88
CA LEU A 34 2.13 -9.59 7.94
C LEU A 34 1.59 -9.54 9.37
N ALA A 35 2.28 -10.20 10.31
CA ALA A 35 1.86 -10.27 11.71
C ALA A 35 1.99 -8.92 12.43
N GLN A 36 2.97 -8.11 12.06
CA GLN A 36 3.30 -6.83 12.70
C GLN A 36 2.78 -5.65 11.89
N HIS A 37 1.49 -5.63 11.56
CA HIS A 37 0.97 -4.51 10.78
C HIS A 37 0.92 -3.21 11.58
N ALA A 38 1.26 -2.08 10.95
CA ALA A 38 1.34 -0.80 11.63
C ALA A 38 -0.05 -0.33 12.14
N PRO A 39 -0.13 0.32 13.32
CA PRO A 39 -1.38 0.91 13.79
C PRO A 39 -1.94 1.89 12.75
N GLY A 40 -3.14 1.61 12.23
CA GLY A 40 -3.79 2.41 11.19
C GLY A 40 -3.54 1.94 9.75
N ALA A 41 -2.79 0.87 9.52
CA ALA A 41 -2.73 0.23 8.21
C ALA A 41 -4.11 -0.38 7.85
N SER A 42 -4.51 -0.24 6.59
CA SER A 42 -5.72 -0.82 6.02
C SER A 42 -5.45 -1.59 4.71
N HIS A 43 -4.26 -1.46 4.14
CA HIS A 43 -3.88 -2.09 2.88
C HIS A 43 -2.49 -2.72 2.96
N PHE A 44 -2.34 -3.94 2.44
CA PHE A 44 -1.06 -4.57 2.15
C PHE A 44 -0.71 -4.39 0.68
N PHE A 45 0.57 -4.15 0.40
CA PHE A 45 1.15 -4.11 -0.92
C PHE A 45 2.16 -5.24 -1.04
N LEU A 46 1.94 -6.13 -2.01
CA LEU A 46 2.78 -7.29 -2.27
C LEU A 46 3.35 -7.22 -3.68
N ASP A 47 4.68 -7.21 -3.77
CA ASP A 47 5.39 -7.34 -5.04
C ASP A 47 5.59 -8.82 -5.37
N LEU A 48 5.01 -9.29 -6.47
CA LEU A 48 5.09 -10.68 -6.92
C LEU A 48 6.42 -11.01 -7.62
N GLU A 49 7.27 -10.01 -7.88
CA GLU A 49 8.59 -10.19 -8.50
C GLU A 49 9.74 -10.17 -7.48
N THR A 50 9.48 -9.65 -6.29
CA THR A 50 10.52 -9.50 -5.27
C THR A 50 10.89 -10.86 -4.68
N GLU A 51 12.19 -11.12 -4.56
CA GLU A 51 12.70 -12.22 -3.74
C GLU A 51 12.30 -12.01 -2.29
N LEU A 52 11.55 -12.96 -1.74
CA LEU A 52 11.14 -12.90 -0.34
C LEU A 52 12.25 -13.41 0.57
N THR A 53 12.33 -12.82 1.75
CA THR A 53 13.12 -13.38 2.85
C THR A 53 12.57 -14.75 3.25
N GLU A 54 13.46 -15.64 3.69
CA GLU A 54 13.13 -16.96 4.25
C GLU A 54 12.64 -18.01 3.23
N GLY A 55 12.77 -17.74 1.92
CA GLY A 55 12.51 -18.73 0.88
C GLY A 55 11.04 -19.00 0.58
N GLU A 56 10.12 -18.23 1.18
CA GLU A 56 8.71 -18.25 0.77
C GLU A 56 8.55 -17.75 -0.67
N SER A 57 7.57 -18.33 -1.37
CA SER A 57 7.14 -17.81 -2.66
C SER A 57 6.18 -16.61 -2.48
N PRO A 58 6.20 -15.61 -3.39
CA PRO A 58 5.22 -14.54 -3.40
C PRO A 58 3.77 -15.03 -3.40
N GLU A 59 3.53 -16.20 -4.00
CA GLU A 59 2.24 -16.86 -4.04
C GLU A 59 1.78 -17.36 -2.66
N GLU A 60 2.68 -17.91 -1.83
CA GLU A 60 2.38 -18.32 -0.45
C GLU A 60 2.14 -17.11 0.46
N LEU A 61 2.93 -16.05 0.28
CA LEU A 61 2.75 -14.81 1.04
C LEU A 61 1.43 -14.11 0.67
N LEU A 62 1.01 -14.18 -0.59
CA LEU A 62 -0.31 -13.71 -1.03
C LEU A 62 -1.42 -14.46 -0.30
N ASP A 63 -1.37 -15.79 -0.24
CA ASP A 63 -2.40 -16.58 0.45
C ASP A 63 -2.49 -16.21 1.94
N ALA A 64 -1.35 -16.05 2.60
CA ALA A 64 -1.28 -15.60 3.98
C ALA A 64 -1.88 -14.19 4.16
N ALA A 65 -1.61 -13.27 3.22
CA ALA A 65 -2.16 -11.91 3.26
C ALA A 65 -3.67 -11.86 3.08
N LEU A 66 -4.22 -12.72 2.21
CA LEU A 66 -5.67 -12.81 1.95
C LEU A 66 -6.46 -13.35 3.15
N GLY A 67 -5.81 -14.15 4.00
CA GLY A 67 -6.39 -14.62 5.27
C GLY A 67 -6.61 -13.51 6.31
N HIS A 68 -6.10 -12.29 6.08
CA HIS A 68 -6.21 -11.21 7.06
C HIS A 68 -7.60 -10.54 7.01
N PRO A 69 -8.37 -10.51 8.11
CA PRO A 69 -9.80 -10.16 8.07
C PRO A 69 -10.07 -8.71 7.64
N HIS A 70 -9.24 -7.77 8.11
CA HIS A 70 -9.48 -6.33 7.94
C HIS A 70 -8.59 -5.65 6.91
N MET A 71 -7.60 -6.36 6.35
CA MET A 71 -6.66 -5.78 5.41
C MET A 71 -7.11 -6.09 3.98
N ARG A 72 -7.00 -5.08 3.11
CA ARG A 72 -7.11 -5.25 1.67
C ARG A 72 -5.72 -5.53 1.11
N VAL A 73 -5.64 -6.30 0.03
CA VAL A 73 -4.34 -6.68 -0.57
C VAL A 73 -4.28 -6.13 -1.99
N PHE A 74 -3.21 -5.41 -2.30
CA PHE A 74 -2.83 -5.00 -3.64
C PHE A 74 -1.58 -5.77 -4.03
N ALA A 75 -1.76 -6.82 -4.83
CA ALA A 75 -0.64 -7.56 -5.39
C ALA A 75 -0.23 -6.92 -6.73
N PHE A 76 1.07 -6.86 -7.02
CA PHE A 76 1.53 -6.26 -8.25
C PHE A 76 2.78 -6.92 -8.81
N ALA A 77 2.95 -6.79 -10.12
CA ALA A 77 4.12 -7.24 -10.86
C ALA A 77 4.34 -6.37 -12.10
N GLY A 78 5.47 -6.55 -12.78
CA GLY A 78 5.75 -5.98 -14.09
C GLY A 78 4.74 -6.46 -15.12
N HIS A 79 4.45 -5.63 -16.12
CA HIS A 79 3.49 -5.97 -17.18
C HIS A 79 3.92 -7.19 -18.00
N LEU A 80 5.21 -7.53 -18.01
CA LEU A 80 5.73 -8.74 -18.66
C LEU A 80 5.48 -10.02 -17.84
N GLN A 81 5.09 -9.91 -16.58
CA GLN A 81 4.80 -11.04 -15.68
C GLN A 81 3.32 -11.46 -15.78
N ALA A 82 2.80 -11.60 -17.00
CA ALA A 82 1.37 -11.83 -17.24
C ALA A 82 0.85 -13.10 -16.54
N ASP A 83 1.66 -14.16 -16.46
CA ASP A 83 1.25 -15.40 -15.81
C ASP A 83 1.17 -15.27 -14.29
N ARG A 84 2.11 -14.55 -13.65
CA ARG A 84 2.04 -14.23 -12.21
C ARG A 84 0.83 -13.36 -11.88
N LEU A 85 0.57 -12.35 -12.72
CA LEU A 85 -0.61 -11.49 -12.57
C LEU A 85 -1.90 -12.30 -12.72
N ARG A 86 -1.98 -13.20 -13.70
CA ARG A 86 -3.14 -14.08 -13.91
C ARG A 86 -3.34 -15.04 -12.73
N ALA A 87 -2.26 -15.63 -12.23
CA ALA A 87 -2.31 -16.52 -11.07
C ALA A 87 -2.80 -15.77 -9.81
N ALA A 88 -2.25 -14.59 -9.55
CA ALA A 88 -2.70 -13.74 -8.44
C ALA A 88 -4.17 -13.33 -8.62
N GLN A 89 -4.60 -12.97 -9.83
CA GLN A 89 -5.98 -12.61 -10.13
C GLN A 89 -6.94 -13.77 -9.86
N ALA A 90 -6.56 -14.98 -10.23
CA ALA A 90 -7.34 -16.19 -9.94
C ALA A 90 -7.42 -16.45 -8.43
N LYS A 91 -6.33 -16.25 -7.69
CA LYS A 91 -6.28 -16.41 -6.23
C LYS A 91 -7.20 -15.42 -5.50
N ILE A 92 -7.29 -14.17 -5.95
CA ILE A 92 -8.13 -13.16 -5.29
C ILE A 92 -9.61 -13.20 -5.71
N ALA A 93 -9.95 -13.86 -6.83
CA ALA A 93 -11.32 -13.88 -7.37
C ALA A 93 -12.40 -14.33 -6.37
N PRO A 94 -12.19 -15.35 -5.50
CA PRO A 94 -13.19 -15.75 -4.50
C PRO A 94 -13.52 -14.69 -3.45
N PHE A 95 -12.63 -13.71 -3.25
CA PHE A 95 -12.77 -12.65 -2.25
C PHE A 95 -13.48 -11.39 -2.80
N GLY A 96 -13.91 -11.42 -4.06
CA GLY A 96 -14.59 -10.30 -4.73
C GLY A 96 -13.71 -9.06 -4.87
N ALA A 97 -14.33 -7.88 -4.94
CA ALA A 97 -13.64 -6.60 -5.20
C ALA A 97 -12.83 -6.04 -4.01
N LYS A 98 -12.62 -6.82 -2.94
CA LYS A 98 -11.88 -6.37 -1.75
C LYS A 98 -10.37 -6.25 -2.01
N HIS A 99 -9.84 -7.16 -2.82
CA HIS A 99 -8.42 -7.26 -3.15
C HIS A 99 -8.23 -6.96 -4.63
N GLU A 100 -7.04 -6.51 -5.00
CA GLU A 100 -6.77 -6.05 -6.36
C GLU A 100 -5.39 -6.52 -6.84
N VAL A 101 -5.27 -6.77 -8.14
CA VAL A 101 -4.02 -7.14 -8.80
C VAL A 101 -3.71 -6.10 -9.88
N HIS A 102 -2.47 -5.62 -9.90
CA HIS A 102 -2.06 -4.53 -10.76
C HIS A 102 -0.73 -4.81 -11.47
N SER A 103 -0.59 -4.31 -12.70
CA SER A 103 0.75 -4.06 -13.21
C SER A 103 1.40 -2.92 -12.41
N ARG A 104 2.74 -2.87 -12.31
CA ARG A 104 3.48 -1.78 -11.66
C ARG A 104 3.01 -0.40 -12.13
N GLY A 105 2.82 -0.24 -13.45
CA GLY A 105 2.31 1.01 -14.04
C GLY A 105 0.88 1.35 -13.61
N SER A 106 -0.02 0.35 -13.61
CA SER A 106 -1.41 0.53 -13.18
C SER A 106 -1.54 0.83 -11.68
N LEU A 107 -0.71 0.20 -10.84
CA LEU A 107 -0.72 0.48 -9.41
C LEU A 107 -0.36 1.94 -9.16
N SER A 108 0.68 2.42 -9.84
CA SER A 108 1.21 3.78 -9.67
C SER A 108 0.18 4.87 -9.93
N THR A 109 -0.65 4.69 -10.97
CA THR A 109 -1.73 5.63 -11.28
C THR A 109 -2.88 5.53 -10.27
N ARG A 110 -3.12 4.34 -9.72
CA ARG A 110 -4.20 4.09 -8.75
C ARG A 110 -3.82 4.46 -7.31
N LEU A 111 -2.53 4.59 -6.99
CA LEU A 111 -2.06 4.89 -5.63
C LEU A 111 -2.74 6.12 -5.01
N VAL A 112 -2.98 7.18 -5.78
CA VAL A 112 -3.64 8.40 -5.28
C VAL A 112 -5.07 8.14 -4.83
N ALA A 113 -5.78 7.22 -5.49
CA ALA A 113 -7.14 6.83 -5.12
C ALA A 113 -7.16 5.83 -3.96
N ILE A 114 -6.17 4.93 -3.89
CA ILE A 114 -6.06 3.91 -2.83
C ILE A 114 -5.63 4.56 -1.51
N LEU A 115 -4.74 5.53 -1.60
CA LEU A 115 -4.10 6.20 -0.48
C LEU A 115 -4.41 7.71 -0.59
N PRO A 116 -5.67 8.12 -0.35
CA PRO A 116 -6.01 9.52 -0.40
C PRO A 116 -5.14 10.28 0.62
N PRO A 117 -4.58 11.44 0.24
CA PRO A 117 -3.76 12.22 1.15
C PRO A 117 -4.57 12.52 2.40
N VAL A 118 -3.98 12.29 3.57
CA VAL A 118 -4.54 12.78 4.83
C VAL A 118 -4.57 14.29 4.71
N VAL A 119 -5.77 14.88 4.56
CA VAL A 119 -5.94 16.33 4.68
C VAL A 119 -5.41 16.67 6.07
N PRO A 120 -4.35 17.49 6.22
CA PRO A 120 -3.93 17.91 7.54
C PRO A 120 -5.14 18.53 8.21
N ALA A 121 -5.53 18.02 9.38
CA ALA A 121 -6.58 18.61 10.17
C ALA A 121 -6.22 20.09 10.32
N VAL A 122 -7.02 20.97 9.72
CA VAL A 122 -6.82 22.41 9.85
C VAL A 122 -6.81 22.69 11.34
N PRO A 123 -5.72 23.23 11.91
CA PRO A 123 -5.75 23.65 13.30
C PRO A 123 -6.88 24.65 13.42
N VAL A 124 -7.94 24.29 14.15
CA VAL A 124 -8.97 25.27 14.53
C VAL A 124 -8.23 26.29 15.36
N ALA A 125 -8.01 27.47 14.79
CA ALA A 125 -7.36 28.56 15.50
C ALA A 125 -8.14 28.80 16.80
N PRO A 126 -7.47 28.88 17.96
CA PRO A 126 -8.17 29.21 19.20
C PRO A 126 -8.84 30.56 19.02
N VAL A 127 -10.17 30.59 19.15
CA VAL A 127 -10.93 31.83 19.22
C VAL A 127 -10.48 32.53 20.49
N VAL A 128 -9.59 33.53 20.34
CA VAL A 128 -9.26 34.44 21.42
C VAL A 128 -10.50 35.31 21.65
N PRO A 129 -11.16 35.25 22.82
CA PRO A 129 -12.26 36.17 23.10
C PRO A 129 -11.71 37.59 23.06
N ALA A 130 -12.34 38.45 22.25
CA ALA A 130 -12.00 39.86 22.19
C ALA A 130 -12.05 40.45 23.60
N ALA A 131 -10.90 40.91 24.08
CA ALA A 131 -10.83 41.67 25.32
C ALA A 131 -11.73 42.91 25.16
N GLY A 132 -12.77 42.98 25.98
CA GLY A 132 -13.63 44.14 26.09
C GLY A 132 -12.80 45.35 26.46
N GLY A 133 -12.68 46.28 25.52
CA GLY A 133 -12.27 47.65 25.81
C GLY A 133 -13.51 48.45 26.16
N SER A 134 -13.87 48.47 27.45
CA SER A 134 -14.73 49.50 28.00
C SER A 134 -13.90 50.74 28.35
N SER A 135 -14.58 51.89 28.23
CA SER A 135 -14.25 53.26 28.67
C SER A 135 -13.61 54.15 27.63
#